data_AF-A0A537KT57-F1
#
_entry.id   AF-A0A537KT57-F1
#
_cell.length_a   1.000
_cell.length_b   1.000
_cell.length_c   1.000
_cell.angle_alpha   90.00
_cell.angle_beta   90.00
_cell.angle_gamma   90.00
#
_symmetry.space_group_name_H-M   'P 1'
#
loop_
_entity.id
_entity.type
_entity.pdbx_description
1 polymer ?
#
loop_
_entity_poly.entity_id
_entity_poly.type
_entity_poly.pdbx_seq_one_letter_code
_entity_poly.pdbx_strand_id
1 'polypeptide(L)' 'MAVNKPVGDNARKGAVRKRSQLKTKMQGEEHWTKRSRATGRFMDQKKSKTKFKGVRRERRA' A
#
# COMPACT_ATOMS: atom_id res chain seq x y z
N MET A 1 -21.20 23.60 7.69
CA MET A 1 -22.06 22.74 6.85
C MET A 1 -21.52 21.33 6.89
N ALA A 2 -22.25 20.38 7.47
CA ALA A 2 -21.87 18.96 7.42
C ALA A 2 -22.32 18.38 6.07
N VAL A 3 -21.37 18.08 5.19
CA VAL A 3 -21.65 17.41 3.91
C VAL A 3 -21.77 15.92 4.16
N ASN A 4 -22.98 15.36 3.97
CA ASN A 4 -23.17 13.92 3.94
C ASN A 4 -22.38 13.36 2.74
N LYS A 5 -21.28 12.64 3.01
CA LYS A 5 -20.50 12.00 1.95
C LYS A 5 -21.39 11.03 1.17
N PRO A 6 -21.24 10.95 -0.16
CA PRO A 6 -22.03 10.02 -0.98
C PRO A 6 -21.82 8.60 -0.49
N VAL A 7 -22.92 7.94 -0.17
CA VAL A 7 -22.94 6.53 0.21
C VAL A 7 -22.82 5.72 -1.08
N GLY A 8 -21.88 4.77 -1.16
CA GLY A 8 -21.69 3.93 -2.36
C GLY A 8 -20.61 4.41 -3.33
N ASP A 9 -19.72 5.31 -2.92
CA ASP A 9 -18.56 5.78 -3.71
C ASP A 9 -17.50 4.70 -4.03
N ASN A 10 -17.75 3.43 -3.67
CA ASN A 10 -16.80 2.31 -3.72
C ASN A 10 -15.44 2.61 -3.07
N ALA A 11 -15.35 3.66 -2.24
CA ALA A 11 -14.12 4.01 -1.57
C ALA A 11 -13.84 3.01 -0.45
N ARG A 12 -12.62 2.48 -0.42
CA ARG A 12 -12.20 1.60 0.67
C ARG A 12 -12.21 2.36 1.99
N LYS A 13 -13.03 1.88 2.92
CA LYS A 13 -13.00 2.30 4.32
C LYS A 13 -12.07 1.35 5.10
N GLY A 14 -10.99 1.89 5.65
CA GLY A 14 -10.05 1.15 6.51
C GLY A 14 -8.82 0.55 5.82
N ALA A 15 -8.09 -0.29 6.57
CA ALA A 15 -6.76 -0.77 6.21
C ALA A 15 -6.77 -1.87 5.12
N VAL A 16 -5.69 -1.92 4.35
CA VAL A 16 -5.47 -2.94 3.31
C VAL A 16 -4.85 -4.19 3.93
N ARG A 17 -5.66 -5.24 4.14
CA ARG A 17 -5.22 -6.47 4.83
C ARG A 17 -4.63 -7.55 3.92
N LYS A 18 -5.04 -7.59 2.65
CA LYS A 18 -4.61 -8.60 1.64
C LYS A 18 -3.24 -8.31 1.01
N ARG A 19 -2.57 -7.22 1.41
CA ARG A 19 -1.30 -6.77 0.86
C ARG A 19 -0.34 -6.38 1.98
N SER A 20 0.95 -6.55 1.75
CA SER A 20 2.02 -5.92 2.54
C SER A 20 2.80 -4.95 1.68
N GLN A 21 3.63 -4.13 2.33
CA GLN A 21 4.66 -3.35 1.66
C GLN A 21 6.03 -3.57 2.30
N LEU A 22 7.07 -3.53 1.49
CA LEU A 22 8.46 -3.50 1.92
C LEU A 22 9.22 -2.40 1.17
N LYS A 23 10.38 -2.04 1.72
CA LYS A 23 11.29 -1.06 1.12
C LYS A 23 12.29 -1.81 0.24
N THR A 24 12.25 -1.57 -1.07
CA THR A 24 13.11 -2.17 -2.09
C THR A 24 14.03 -1.11 -2.68
N LYS A 25 15.21 -1.49 -3.16
CA LYS A 25 16.08 -0.60 -3.92
C LYS A 25 15.96 -0.90 -5.42
N MET A 26 15.70 0.10 -6.24
CA MET A 26 15.74 0.01 -7.71
C MET A 26 16.69 1.08 -8.21
N GLN A 27 17.67 0.69 -9.04
CA GLN A 27 18.65 1.63 -9.63
C GLN A 27 19.30 2.58 -8.61
N GLY A 28 19.56 2.09 -7.40
CA GLY A 28 20.16 2.88 -6.31
C GLY A 28 19.18 3.68 -5.45
N GLU A 29 17.93 3.87 -5.88
CA GLU A 29 16.91 4.60 -5.14
C GLU A 29 16.00 3.69 -4.30
N GLU A 30 15.52 4.22 -3.16
CA GLU A 30 14.63 3.49 -2.26
C GLU A 30 13.15 3.71 -2.60
N HIS A 31 12.46 2.60 -2.90
CA HIS A 31 11.04 2.59 -3.23
C HIS A 31 10.24 1.71 -2.27
N TRP A 32 8.94 2.00 -2.15
CA TRP A 32 7.99 1.12 -1.49
C TRP A 32 7.31 0.22 -2.51
N THR A 33 7.40 -1.09 -2.32
CA THR A 33 6.79 -2.08 -3.21
C THR A 33 5.77 -2.91 -2.46
N LYS A 34 4.60 -3.14 -3.07
CA LYS A 34 3.56 -4.02 -2.53
C LYS A 34 3.87 -5.47 -2.83
N ARG A 35 3.58 -6.32 -1.86
CA ARG A 35 3.58 -7.77 -1.99
C ARG A 35 2.18 -8.32 -1.74
N SER A 36 1.73 -9.22 -2.60
CA SER A 36 0.50 -10.00 -2.40
C SER A 36 0.68 -10.91 -1.20
N ARG A 37 -0.27 -10.89 -0.27
CA ARG A 37 -0.24 -11.76 0.91
C ARG A 37 -0.72 -13.19 0.61
N ALA A 38 -1.45 -13.37 -0.49
CA ALA A 38 -1.93 -14.67 -0.93
C ALA A 38 -0.91 -15.43 -1.78
N THR A 39 -0.18 -14.72 -2.65
CA THR A 39 0.73 -15.33 -3.63
C THR A 39 2.20 -15.01 -3.42
N GLY A 40 2.54 -14.09 -2.51
CA GLY A 40 3.93 -13.67 -2.26
C GLY A 40 4.56 -12.82 -3.38
N ARG A 41 3.87 -12.63 -4.51
CA ARG A 41 4.34 -11.87 -5.68
C ARG A 41 4.42 -10.36 -5.38
N PHE A 42 5.42 -9.70 -5.95
CA PHE A 42 5.46 -8.24 -6.01
C PHE A 42 4.39 -7.73 -7.00
N MET A 43 3.76 -6.61 -6.67
CA MET A 43 2.66 -6.04 -7.48
C MET A 43 2.98 -4.62 -7.93
N ASP A 44 2.68 -3.63 -7.07
CA ASP A 44 2.85 -2.23 -7.43
C ASP A 44 4.09 -1.67 -6.73
N GLN A 45 4.89 -0.92 -7.48
CA GLN A 45 5.90 -0.05 -6.90
C GLN A 45 5.39 1.38 -6.79
N LYS A 46 5.75 2.06 -5.71
CA LYS A 46 5.39 3.46 -5.52
C LYS A 46 6.40 4.37 -6.19
N LYS A 47 5.91 5.30 -7.00
CA LYS A 47 6.72 6.38 -7.58
C LYS A 47 7.26 7.34 -6.51
N SER A 48 6.48 7.60 -5.46
CA SER A 48 6.92 8.47 -4.35
C SER A 48 7.75 7.72 -3.32
N LYS A 49 8.67 8.44 -2.65
CA LYS A 49 9.53 7.90 -1.57
C LYS A 49 8.75 7.52 -0.29
N THR A 50 7.48 7.90 -0.20
CA THR A 50 6.62 7.65 0.98
C THR A 50 5.91 6.30 0.90
N LYS A 51 5.56 5.70 2.04
CA LYS A 51 4.84 4.42 2.11
C LYS A 51 3.42 4.47 1.51
N PHE A 52 2.88 3.33 1.08
CA PHE A 52 1.45 3.24 0.74
C PHE A 52 0.60 3.48 1.98
N LYS A 53 -0.40 4.36 1.86
CA LYS A 53 -1.35 4.63 2.95
C LYS A 53 -2.17 3.37 3.24
N GLY A 54 -2.31 3.03 4.53
CA GLY A 54 -3.15 1.91 4.98
C GLY A 54 -2.64 0.50 4.66
N VAL A 55 -1.43 0.33 4.11
CA VAL A 55 -0.83 -0.99 3.85
C VAL A 55 0.17 -1.34 4.96
N ARG A 56 0.12 -2.56 5.50
CA ARG A 56 1.04 -2.99 6.56
C ARG A 56 2.49 -3.12 6.03
N ARG A 57 3.47 -2.69 6.82
CA ARG A 57 4.90 -2.88 6.52
C ARG A 57 5.37 -4.26 6.97
N GLU A 58 6.17 -4.93 6.15
CA GLU A 58 6.82 -6.19 6.53
C GLU A 58 7.94 -5.91 7.55
N ARG A 59 8.04 -6.78 8.56
CA ARG A 59 9.13 -6.74 9.53
C ARG A 59 10.38 -7.25 8.81
N ARG A 60 11.50 -6.53 8.93
CA ARG A 60 12.79 -7.05 8.46
C ARG A 60 13.19 -8.17 9.42
N ALA A 61 13.59 -9.31 8.87
CA ALA A 61 14.29 -10.35 9.61
C ALA A 61 15.69 -9.83 9.96
#